data_AF-A0A7X9M0F9-F1
#
_entry.id   AF-A0A7X9M0F9-F1
#
_cell.length_a   1.000
_cell.length_b   1.000
_cell.length_c   1.000
_cell.angle_alpha   90.00
_cell.angle_beta   90.00
_cell.angle_gamma   90.00
#
_symmetry.space_group_name_H-M   'P 1'
#
loop_
_entity.id
_entity.type
_entity.pdbx_description
1 polymer ?
#
loop_
_entity_poly.entity_id
_entity_poly.type
_entity_poly.pdbx_seq_one_letter_code
_entity_poly.pdbx_strand_id
1 'polypeptide(L)'
;MNQDYLDPKYSEGMPNMADSAFAMDFLLGIKTGIRYYAVTLTETASPELRQVLYKQMEQAIDLHSEVTELMLNKGWLYPHDVNKQIELDIKSADMALSIADMELFPIDTDRRGTFATPNI
;
A
#
# COMPACT_ATOMS: atom_id res chain seq x y z
N MET A 1 -31.27 -4.10 9.26
CA MET A 1 -30.34 -3.59 8.23
C MET A 1 -29.29 -4.66 8.03
N ASN A 2 -29.12 -5.20 6.82
CA ASN A 2 -28.07 -6.18 6.54
C ASN A 2 -26.71 -5.49 6.68
N GLN A 3 -25.97 -5.85 7.73
CA GLN A 3 -24.56 -5.50 7.94
C GLN A 3 -23.69 -6.42 7.07
N ASP A 4 -23.99 -6.48 5.76
CA ASP A 4 -23.20 -7.27 4.84
C ASP A 4 -22.03 -6.42 4.35
N TYR A 5 -20.93 -6.46 5.10
CA TYR A 5 -19.71 -5.73 4.79
C TYR A 5 -18.98 -6.28 3.55
N LEU A 6 -19.46 -7.40 2.98
CA LEU A 6 -19.03 -7.93 1.69
C LEU A 6 -19.83 -7.32 0.51
N ASP A 7 -20.85 -6.49 0.79
CA ASP A 7 -21.64 -5.82 -0.24
C ASP A 7 -20.73 -4.81 -0.99
N PRO A 8 -20.53 -4.99 -2.32
CA PRO A 8 -19.65 -4.14 -3.12
C PRO A 8 -19.97 -2.64 -3.02
N LYS A 9 -21.20 -2.27 -2.69
CA LYS A 9 -21.60 -0.86 -2.53
C LYS A 9 -20.86 -0.16 -1.37
N TYR A 10 -20.44 -0.91 -0.34
CA TYR A 10 -19.64 -0.36 0.77
C TYR A 10 -18.13 -0.44 0.50
N SER A 11 -17.73 -1.14 -0.57
CA SER A 11 -16.34 -1.20 -1.05
C SER A 11 -16.02 -0.12 -2.08
N GLU A 12 -16.98 0.72 -2.48
CA GLU A 12 -16.79 1.75 -3.50
C GLU A 12 -15.81 2.84 -2.98
N GLY A 13 -14.64 2.95 -3.63
CA GLY A 13 -13.57 3.87 -3.22
C GLY A 13 -12.39 3.21 -2.51
N MET A 14 -12.60 2.09 -1.81
CA MET A 14 -11.51 1.32 -1.17
C MET A 14 -10.41 0.88 -2.17
N PRO A 15 -10.71 0.43 -3.41
CA PRO A 15 -9.67 0.05 -4.37
C PRO A 15 -8.69 1.19 -4.68
N ASN A 16 -9.17 2.41 -4.87
CA ASN A 16 -8.31 3.56 -5.17
C ASN A 16 -7.41 3.94 -3.98
N MET A 17 -7.88 3.76 -2.74
CA MET A 17 -7.07 3.96 -1.54
C MET A 17 -6.06 2.84 -1.34
N ALA A 18 -6.44 1.59 -1.57
CA ALA A 18 -5.54 0.45 -1.55
C ALA A 18 -4.38 0.66 -2.55
N ASP A 19 -4.68 1.14 -3.76
CA ASP A 19 -3.65 1.47 -4.76
C ASP A 19 -2.65 2.52 -4.25
N SER A 20 -3.14 3.58 -3.59
CA SER A 20 -2.27 4.62 -3.03
C SER A 20 -1.38 4.10 -1.90
N ALA A 21 -1.91 3.21 -1.04
CA ALA A 21 -1.17 2.58 0.05
C ALA A 21 -0.11 1.60 -0.48
N PHE A 22 -0.45 0.78 -1.48
CA PHE A 22 0.49 -0.11 -2.15
C PHE A 22 1.60 0.66 -2.86
N ALA A 23 1.26 1.76 -3.54
CA ALA A 23 2.26 2.62 -4.19
C ALA A 23 3.23 3.22 -3.16
N MET A 24 2.72 3.68 -2.01
CA MET A 24 3.56 4.24 -0.95
C MET A 24 4.48 3.19 -0.32
N ASP A 25 3.96 2.01 0.02
CA ASP A 25 4.77 0.90 0.54
C ASP A 25 5.84 0.46 -0.47
N PHE A 26 5.47 0.33 -1.74
CA PHE A 26 6.41 0.01 -2.82
C PHE A 26 7.51 1.07 -2.96
N LEU A 27 7.16 2.36 -2.92
CA LEU A 27 8.13 3.46 -2.97
C LEU A 27 9.10 3.42 -1.78
N LEU A 28 8.62 3.10 -0.57
CA LEU A 28 9.46 2.91 0.61
C LEU A 28 10.39 1.70 0.48
N GLY A 29 9.89 0.59 -0.08
CA GLY A 29 10.67 -0.60 -0.40
C GLY A 29 11.81 -0.29 -1.37
N ILE A 30 11.54 0.46 -2.44
CA ILE A 30 12.55 0.90 -3.41
C ILE A 30 13.64 1.74 -2.72
N LYS A 31 13.27 2.76 -1.93
CA LYS A 31 14.24 3.60 -1.19
C LYS A 31 15.11 2.79 -0.25
N THR A 32 14.52 1.82 0.43
CA THR A 32 15.21 0.89 1.31
C THR A 32 16.21 0.03 0.52
N GLY A 33 15.79 -0.48 -0.65
CA GLY A 33 16.66 -1.21 -1.57
C GLY A 33 17.86 -0.38 -2.03
N ILE A 34 17.63 0.86 -2.47
CA ILE A 34 18.70 1.80 -2.87
C ILE A 34 19.70 2.00 -1.72
N ARG A 35 19.22 2.21 -0.49
CA ARG A 35 20.08 2.33 0.70
C ARG A 35 20.93 1.08 0.90
N TYR A 36 20.34 -0.11 0.79
CA TYR A 36 21.08 -1.36 0.96
C TYR A 36 22.11 -1.58 -0.16
N TYR A 37 21.77 -1.27 -1.41
CA TYR A 37 22.75 -1.33 -2.50
C TYR A 37 23.96 -0.43 -2.23
N ALA A 38 23.73 0.81 -1.79
CA ALA A 38 24.82 1.73 -1.45
C ALA A 38 25.74 1.16 -0.36
N VAL A 39 25.18 0.57 0.71
CA VAL A 39 25.97 -0.09 1.77
C VAL A 39 26.74 -1.28 1.20
N THR A 40 26.07 -2.20 0.51
CA THR A 40 26.70 -3.42 -0.03
C THR A 40 27.80 -3.12 -1.07
N LEU A 41 27.64 -2.06 -1.88
CA LEU A 41 28.65 -1.64 -2.84
C LEU A 41 29.99 -1.26 -2.17
N THR A 42 29.94 -0.71 -0.95
CA THR A 42 31.14 -0.35 -0.19
C THR A 42 31.80 -1.54 0.52
N GLU A 43 31.03 -2.61 0.76
CA GLU A 43 31.49 -3.79 1.50
C GLU A 43 31.85 -4.98 0.59
N THR A 44 31.38 -4.99 -0.66
CA THR A 44 31.61 -6.10 -1.58
C THR A 44 33.07 -6.18 -2.02
N ALA A 45 33.68 -7.37 -1.91
CA ALA A 45 35.05 -7.62 -2.35
C ALA A 45 35.16 -7.99 -3.83
N SER A 46 34.13 -8.63 -4.41
CA SER A 46 34.14 -9.07 -5.82
C SER A 46 33.85 -7.90 -6.76
N PRO A 47 34.76 -7.58 -7.71
CA PRO A 47 34.54 -6.54 -8.72
C PRO A 47 33.32 -6.83 -9.62
N GLU A 48 33.10 -8.09 -9.98
CA GLU A 48 32.00 -8.52 -10.83
C GLU A 48 30.67 -8.31 -10.11
N LEU A 49 30.59 -8.72 -8.84
CA LEU A 49 29.40 -8.49 -8.02
C LEU A 49 29.15 -6.99 -7.81
N ARG A 50 30.19 -6.19 -7.61
CA ARG A 50 30.08 -4.73 -7.49
C ARG A 50 29.42 -4.11 -8.73
N GLN A 51 29.83 -4.52 -9.93
CA GLN A 51 29.24 -4.01 -11.17
C GLN A 51 27.76 -4.37 -11.29
N VAL A 52 27.38 -5.59 -10.93
CA VAL A 52 25.97 -6.02 -10.96
C VAL A 52 25.12 -5.23 -9.97
N LEU A 53 25.58 -5.10 -8.72
CA LEU A 53 24.86 -4.34 -7.70
C LEU A 53 24.74 -2.86 -8.05
N TYR A 54 25.76 -2.29 -8.69
CA TYR A 54 25.73 -0.90 -9.14
C TYR A 54 24.64 -0.70 -10.19
N LYS A 55 24.57 -1.60 -11.19
CA LYS A 55 23.50 -1.56 -12.20
C LYS A 55 22.10 -1.74 -11.60
N GLN A 56 21.95 -2.63 -10.63
CA GLN A 56 20.67 -2.81 -9.93
C GLN A 56 20.26 -1.56 -9.13
N MET A 57 21.23 -0.88 -8.52
CA MET A 57 21.00 0.39 -7.82
C MET A 57 20.52 1.48 -8.77
N GLU A 58 21.17 1.63 -9.94
CA GLU A 58 20.73 2.59 -10.97
C GLU A 58 19.30 2.29 -11.44
N GLN A 59 18.98 1.03 -11.72
CA GLN A 59 17.61 0.63 -12.09
C GLN A 59 16.59 0.91 -10.97
N ALA A 60 16.97 0.76 -9.71
CA ALA A 60 16.11 1.10 -8.59
C ALA A 60 15.87 2.62 -8.46
N ILE A 61 16.86 3.45 -8.81
CA ILE A 61 16.73 4.92 -8.84
C ILE A 61 15.79 5.35 -9.98
N ASP A 62 15.90 4.73 -11.15
CA ASP A 62 14.98 4.97 -12.27
C ASP A 62 13.55 4.59 -11.87
N LEU A 63 13.37 3.40 -11.29
CA LEU A 63 12.09 2.92 -10.81
C LEU A 63 11.49 3.83 -9.72
N HIS A 64 12.30 4.35 -8.79
CA HIS A 64 11.86 5.33 -7.81
C HIS A 64 11.26 6.57 -8.50
N SER A 65 11.89 7.04 -9.58
CA SER A 65 11.45 8.22 -10.33
C SER A 65 10.12 7.95 -11.04
N GLU A 66 9.98 6.81 -11.72
CA GLU A 66 8.75 6.39 -12.38
C GLU A 66 7.57 6.26 -11.41
N VAL A 67 7.79 5.59 -10.26
CA VAL A 67 6.76 5.42 -9.23
C VAL A 67 6.38 6.76 -8.61
N THR A 68 7.37 7.63 -8.34
CA THR A 68 7.10 8.98 -7.81
C THR A 68 6.26 9.78 -8.80
N GLU A 69 6.59 9.78 -10.09
CA GLU A 69 5.83 10.48 -11.12
C GLU A 69 4.39 9.95 -11.23
N LEU A 70 4.21 8.62 -11.19
CA LEU A 70 2.88 8.02 -11.13
C LEU A 70 2.08 8.52 -9.93
N MET A 71 2.67 8.53 -8.73
CA MET A 71 2.00 8.98 -7.50
C MET A 71 1.66 10.47 -7.56
N LEU A 72 2.52 11.31 -8.15
CA LEU A 72 2.25 12.73 -8.40
C LEU A 72 1.04 12.90 -9.32
N ASN A 73 1.04 12.21 -10.47
CA ASN A 73 -0.01 12.29 -11.48
C ASN A 73 -1.37 11.79 -10.95
N LYS A 74 -1.37 10.82 -10.04
CA LYS A 74 -2.56 10.31 -9.36
C LYS A 74 -3.00 11.14 -8.15
N GLY A 75 -2.20 12.11 -7.73
CA GLY A 75 -2.47 12.92 -6.54
C GLY A 75 -2.31 12.16 -5.22
N TRP A 76 -1.53 11.07 -5.23
CA TRP A 76 -1.19 10.24 -4.08
C TRP A 76 0.04 10.75 -3.30
N LEU A 77 0.76 11.75 -3.84
CA LEU A 77 1.93 12.34 -3.22
C LEU A 77 2.04 13.83 -3.60
N TYR A 78 2.43 14.66 -2.64
CA TYR A 78 2.63 16.11 -2.80
C TYR A 78 3.98 16.56 -2.18
N PRO A 79 5.13 16.17 -2.77
CA PRO A 79 6.43 16.39 -2.17
C PRO A 79 6.86 17.87 -2.12
N HIS A 80 6.25 18.73 -2.94
CA HIS A 80 6.53 20.16 -2.98
C HIS A 80 5.51 21.01 -2.22
N ASP A 81 4.41 20.41 -1.74
CA ASP A 81 3.35 21.08 -0.98
C ASP A 81 3.06 20.32 0.31
N VAL A 82 3.81 20.67 1.35
CA VAL A 82 3.74 20.00 2.66
C VAL A 82 2.36 20.16 3.29
N ASN A 83 1.68 21.30 3.12
CA ASN A 83 0.35 21.50 3.68
C ASN A 83 -0.66 20.56 3.04
N LYS A 84 -0.60 20.42 1.72
CA LYS A 84 -1.44 19.48 0.98
C LYS A 84 -1.11 18.02 1.29
N GLN A 85 0.16 17.70 1.49
CA GLN A 85 0.57 16.36 1.93
C GLN A 85 -0.01 16.04 3.31
N ILE A 86 0.06 16.96 4.28
CA ILE A 86 -0.51 16.77 5.62
C ILE A 86 -2.02 16.53 5.54
N GLU A 87 -2.75 17.27 4.70
CA GLU A 87 -4.19 17.05 4.51
C GLU A 87 -4.49 15.64 3.96
N LEU A 88 -3.70 15.18 2.98
CA LEU A 88 -3.81 13.83 2.44
C LEU A 88 -3.50 12.76 3.50
N ASP A 89 -2.47 12.97 4.31
CA ASP A 89 -2.04 12.04 5.36
C ASP A 89 -3.11 11.92 6.46
N ILE A 90 -3.72 13.04 6.88
CA ILE A 90 -4.82 13.04 7.86
C ILE A 90 -6.01 12.23 7.31
N LYS A 91 -6.43 12.49 6.07
CA LYS A 91 -7.52 11.72 5.43
C LYS A 91 -7.22 10.22 5.37
N SER A 92 -5.97 9.87 5.10
CA SER A 92 -5.54 8.47 5.05
C SER A 92 -5.57 7.82 6.44
N ALA A 93 -5.18 8.56 7.48
CA ALA A 93 -5.26 8.10 8.87
C ALA A 93 -6.71 7.91 9.35
N ASP A 94 -7.59 8.87 9.08
CA ASP A 94 -9.02 8.80 9.43
C ASP A 94 -9.70 7.60 8.75
N MET A 95 -9.31 7.32 7.51
CA MET A 95 -9.77 6.13 6.80
C MET A 95 -9.26 4.84 7.42
N ALA A 96 -7.98 4.76 7.77
CA ALA A 96 -7.42 3.59 8.43
C ALA A 96 -8.16 3.29 9.75
N LEU A 97 -8.50 4.32 10.53
CA LEU A 97 -9.34 4.18 11.72
C LEU A 97 -10.75 3.66 11.36
N SER A 98 -11.37 4.23 10.32
CA SER A 98 -12.69 3.79 9.86
C SER A 98 -12.69 2.31 9.45
N ILE A 99 -11.62 1.83 8.80
CA ILE A 99 -11.45 0.42 8.44
C ILE A 99 -11.24 -0.44 9.68
N ALA A 100 -10.45 0.02 10.64
CA ALA A 100 -10.19 -0.71 11.88
C ALA A 100 -11.45 -0.88 12.74
N ASP A 101 -12.38 0.08 12.70
CA ASP A 101 -13.66 0.02 13.40
C ASP A 101 -14.71 -0.88 12.70
N MET A 102 -14.45 -1.34 11.47
CA MET A 102 -15.36 -2.25 10.77
C MET A 102 -15.31 -3.66 11.37
N GLU A 103 -16.49 -4.28 11.51
CA GLU A 103 -16.63 -5.69 11.87
C GLU A 103 -16.37 -6.57 10.63
N LEU A 104 -15.10 -6.70 10.24
CA LEU A 104 -14.67 -7.36 9.00
C LEU A 104 -14.89 -8.89 9.00
N PHE A 105 -15.01 -9.48 10.19
CA PHE A 105 -15.17 -10.92 10.36
C PHE A 105 -16.32 -11.19 11.31
N PRO A 106 -17.27 -12.08 10.94
CA PRO A 106 -18.33 -12.46 11.85
C PRO A 106 -17.75 -13.21 13.05
N ILE A 107 -18.27 -12.90 14.25
CA ILE A 107 -17.89 -13.59 15.50
C ILE A 107 -18.23 -15.10 15.43
N ASP A 108 -19.30 -15.44 14.71
CA ASP A 108 -19.72 -16.82 14.46
C ASP A 108 -19.75 -17.11 12.96
N THR A 109 -18.97 -18.11 12.54
CA THR A 109 -18.92 -18.60 11.16
C THR A 109 -19.90 -19.74 10.88
N ASP A 110 -20.69 -20.16 11.87
CA ASP A 110 -21.66 -21.25 11.72
C ASP A 110 -22.78 -20.86 10.74
N ARG A 111 -22.88 -21.60 9.64
CA ARG A 111 -23.92 -21.39 8.62
C ARG A 111 -25.26 -22.04 8.99
N ARG A 112 -25.36 -22.76 10.12
CA ARG A 112 -26.57 -23.49 10.52
C ARG A 112 -27.83 -22.62 10.64
N GLY A 113 -27.69 -21.33 10.99
CA GLY A 113 -28.81 -20.37 11.05
C GLY A 113 -29.23 -19.77 9.70
N THR A 114 -28.46 -19.98 8.62
CA THR A 114 -28.76 -19.48 7.27
C THR A 114 -29.50 -20.48 6.39
N PHE A 115 -29.61 -21.73 6.85
CA PHE A 115 -30.50 -22.70 6.23
C PHE A 115 -31.91 -22.44 6.73
N ALA A 116 -32.86 -22.19 5.83
CA ALA A 116 -34.28 -22.22 6.14
C ALA A 116 -34.62 -23.62 6.67
N THR A 117 -34.61 -23.82 7.98
CA THR A 117 -35.16 -25.03 8.58
C THR A 117 -36.67 -24.99 8.38
N PRO A 118 -37.28 -25.95 7.65
CA PRO A 118 -38.73 -26.01 7.55
C PRO A 118 -39.29 -26.18 8.96
N ASN A 119 -40.29 -25.36 9.32
CA ASN A 119 -41.02 -25.55 10.56
C ASN A 119 -41.71 -26.92 10.51
N ILE A 120 -41.26 -27.86 11.33
CA ILE A 120 -41.92 -29.14 11.60
C ILE A 120 -42.87 -28.94 12.78
#